data_AF-A0AAW8VAN7-F1
#
_entry.id   AF-A0AAW8VAN7-F1
#
_cell.length_a   1.000
_cell.length_b   1.000
_cell.length_c   1.000
_cell.angle_alpha   90.00
_cell.angle_beta   90.00
_cell.angle_gamma   90.00
#
_symmetry.space_group_name_H-M   'P 1'
#
loop_
_entity.id
_entity.type
_entity.pdbx_description
1 polymer ?
#
loop_
_entity_poly.entity_id
_entity_poly.type
_entity_poly.pdbx_seq_one_letter_code
_entity_poly.pdbx_strand_id
1 'polypeptide(L)' 'MEHKITRESGGKYEMSYIQPKCSCGWIGDKFFAYNDYQMTLVNECESEHLNKVREQNREG' A
#
# COMPACT_ATOMS: atom_id res chain seq x y z
N MET A 1 6.73 -17.11 -0.17
CA MET A 1 7.55 -15.87 -0.18
C MET A 1 7.06 -14.99 0.96
N GLU A 2 7.94 -14.36 1.74
CA GLU A 2 7.48 -13.46 2.82
C GLU A 2 7.01 -12.13 2.20
N HIS A 3 5.74 -11.77 2.41
CA HIS A 3 5.16 -10.50 1.95
C HIS A 3 5.35 -9.44 3.03
N LYS A 4 6.26 -8.51 2.77
CA LYS A 4 6.56 -7.38 3.65
C LYS A 4 6.24 -6.08 2.92
N ILE A 5 5.34 -5.30 3.51
CA ILE A 5 4.95 -4.00 2.97
C ILE A 5 5.87 -2.91 3.55
N THR A 6 6.30 -2.00 2.68
CA THR A 6 6.98 -0.74 3.03
C THR A 6 6.24 0.44 2.41
N ARG A 7 6.27 1.59 3.07
CA ARG A 7 5.67 2.83 2.56
C ARG A 7 6.77 3.74 2.04
N GLU A 8 6.66 4.17 0.79
CA GLU A 8 7.47 5.24 0.22
C GLU A 8 6.72 6.56 0.36
N SER A 9 7.39 7.61 0.82
CA SER A 9 6.85 8.97 0.83
C SER A 9 7.58 9.87 -0.16
N GLY A 10 6.87 10.85 -0.70
CA GLY A 10 7.43 11.81 -1.65
C GLY A 10 6.56 13.04 -1.82
N GLY A 11 6.98 13.98 -2.67
CA GLY A 11 6.25 15.23 -2.93
C GLY A 11 6.50 16.34 -1.90
N LYS A 12 5.75 17.44 -1.99
CA LYS A 12 5.85 18.61 -1.10
C LYS A 12 4.47 19.14 -0.74
N TYR A 13 4.30 19.60 0.51
CA TYR A 13 3.07 20.18 1.02
C TYR A 13 1.85 19.27 0.77
N GLU A 14 0.76 19.81 0.22
CA GLU A 14 -0.47 19.08 -0.10
C GLU A 14 -0.29 18.02 -1.19
N MET A 15 0.75 18.16 -2.01
CA MET A 15 1.16 17.18 -3.03
C MET A 15 2.12 16.12 -2.47
N SER A 16 2.37 16.11 -1.16
CA SER A 16 3.08 14.99 -0.54
C SER A 16 2.20 13.73 -0.58
N TYR A 17 2.82 12.56 -0.70
CA TYR A 17 2.11 11.29 -0.85
C TYR A 17 2.76 10.17 -0.06
N ILE A 18 1.99 9.12 0.16
CA ILE A 18 2.41 7.82 0.68
C ILE A 18 2.03 6.78 -0.38
N GLN A 19 2.96 5.89 -0.72
CA GLN A 19 2.77 4.80 -1.67
C GLN A 19 3.25 3.47 -1.06
N PRO A 20 2.36 2.51 -0.77
CA PRO A 20 2.77 1.21 -0.27
C PRO A 20 3.38 0.35 -1.39
N LYS A 21 4.40 -0.44 -1.03
CA LYS A 21 5.09 -1.40 -1.90
C LYS A 21 5.28 -2.70 -1.14
N CYS A 22 5.25 -3.83 -1.84
CA CYS A 22 5.46 -5.15 -1.24
C CYS A 22 6.73 -5.81 -1.81
N SER A 23 7.43 -6.59 -0.98
CA SER A 23 8.57 -7.43 -1.36
C SER A 23 8.29 -8.38 -2.53
N CYS A 24 7.02 -8.68 -2.82
CA CYS A 24 6.61 -9.51 -3.97
C CYS A 24 6.55 -8.75 -5.30
N GLY A 25 6.96 -7.48 -5.33
CA GLY A 25 6.95 -6.63 -6.53
C GLY A 25 5.65 -5.85 -6.74
N TRP A 26 4.67 -5.97 -5.86
CA TRP A 26 3.46 -5.15 -5.91
C TRP A 26 3.76 -3.69 -5.53
N ILE A 27 3.18 -2.77 -6.28
CA ILE A 27 3.26 -1.32 -6.06
C ILE A 27 1.83 -0.80 -5.99
N GLY A 28 1.42 -0.28 -4.84
CA GLY A 28 0.10 0.31 -4.65
C GLY A 28 -0.01 1.72 -5.20
N ASP A 29 -1.21 2.30 -5.04
CA ASP A 29 -1.51 3.66 -5.48
C ASP A 29 -0.80 4.71 -4.62
N LYS A 30 -0.66 5.92 -5.17
CA LYS A 30 -0.20 7.09 -4.41
C LYS A 30 -1.39 7.72 -3.70
N PHE A 31 -1.31 7.82 -2.39
CA PHE A 31 -2.29 8.50 -1.56
C PHE A 31 -1.73 9.85 -1.15
N PHE A 32 -2.33 10.94 -1.63
CA PHE A 32 -1.84 12.31 -1.41
C PHE A 32 -2.35 12.93 -0.11
N ALA A 33 -1.58 13.86 0.45
CA ALA A 33 -1.84 14.51 1.74
C ALA A 33 -3.02 15.48 1.72
N TYR A 34 -3.42 15.98 0.54
CA TYR A 34 -4.67 16.75 0.42
C TYR A 34 -5.92 15.91 0.72
N ASN A 35 -5.79 14.59 0.82
CA ASN A 35 -6.88 13.70 1.18
C ASN A 35 -6.86 13.42 2.68
N ASP A 36 -7.86 13.89 3.41
CA ASP A 36 -8.00 13.67 4.86
C ASP A 36 -7.99 12.19 5.26
N TYR A 37 -8.37 11.30 4.34
CA TYR A 37 -8.38 9.85 4.55
C TYR A 37 -7.12 9.15 4.05
N GLN A 38 -6.03 9.88 3.75
CA GLN A 38 -4.78 9.33 3.21
C GLN A 38 -4.32 8.08 3.96
N MET A 39 -4.27 8.12 5.29
CA MET A 39 -3.79 7.00 6.10
C MET A 39 -4.75 5.80 6.08
N THR A 40 -6.07 6.06 6.07
CA THR A 40 -7.08 5.00 5.97
C THR A 40 -6.96 4.28 4.64
N LEU A 41 -6.88 5.03 3.54
CA LEU A 41 -6.76 4.48 2.19
C LEU A 41 -5.47 3.67 2.00
N VAL A 42 -4.34 4.15 2.56
CA VAL A 42 -3.09 3.38 2.57
C VAL A 42 -3.29 2.05 3.31
N ASN A 43 -3.87 2.07 4.51
CA ASN A 43 -4.07 0.85 5.30
C ASN A 43 -5.02 -0.16 4.63
N GLU A 44 -6.09 0.32 3.99
CA GLU A 44 -7.04 -0.50 3.24
C GLU A 44 -6.35 -1.16 2.04
N CYS A 45 -5.60 -0.38 1.26
CA CYS A 45 -4.82 -0.87 0.12
C CYS A 45 -3.81 -1.96 0.53
N GLU A 46 -3.11 -1.75 1.63
CA GLU A 46 -2.18 -2.73 2.21
C GLU A 46 -2.89 -4.01 2.65
N SER A 47 -4.03 -3.88 3.33
CA SER A 47 -4.82 -5.00 3.85
C SER A 47 -5.41 -5.84 2.72
N GLU A 48 -5.95 -5.20 1.69
CA GLU A 48 -6.47 -5.88 0.50
C GLU A 48 -5.39 -6.69 -0.21
N HIS A 49 -4.18 -6.13 -0.40
CA HIS A 49 -3.09 -6.84 -1.02
C HIS A 49 -2.68 -8.08 -0.20
N LEU A 50 -2.49 -7.92 1.11
CA LEU A 50 -2.12 -9.04 1.98
C LEU A 50 -3.21 -10.13 2.03
N ASN A 51 -4.48 -9.75 1.99
CA ASN A 51 -5.59 -10.71 1.97
C ASN A 51 -5.61 -11.49 0.66
N LYS A 52 -5.52 -10.83 -0.50
CA LYS A 52 -5.44 -11.49 -1.82
C LYS A 52 -4.28 -12.47 -1.90
N VAL A 53 -3.11 -12.07 -1.41
CA VAL A 53 -1.93 -12.93 -1.33
C VAL A 53 -2.17 -14.15 -0.43
N ARG A 54 -2.80 -13.97 0.74
CA ARG A 54 -3.11 -15.08 1.64
C ARG A 54 -4.09 -16.07 1.01
N GLU A 55 -5.07 -15.58 0.26
CA GLU A 55 -6.02 -16.42 -0.47
C GLU A 55 -5.33 -17.22 -1.58
N GLN A 56 -4.48 -16.57 -2.39
CA GLN A 56 -3.70 -17.26 -3.42
C GLN A 56 -2.78 -18.37 -2.86
N ASN A 57 -2.21 -18.17 -1.68
CA ASN A 57 -1.39 -19.19 -1.01
C ASN A 57 -2.22 -20.35 -0.42
N ARG A 58 -3.54 -20.22 -0.27
CA ARG A 58 -4.42 -21.29 0.21
C ARG A 58 -4.92 -22.21 -0.90
N GLU A 59 -4.95 -21.71 -2.13
CA GLU A 59 -5.43 -22.45 -3.31
C GLU A 59 -4.31 -23.13 -4.10
N GLY A 60 -3.04 -22.87 -3.73
CA GLY A 60 -1.84 -23.41 -4.37
C GLY A 60 -1.20 -24.60 -3.65
#